data_AF-A0A0P4UY03-F1
#
_entry.id   AF-A0A0P4UY03-F1
#
_cell.length_a   1.000
_cell.length_b   1.000
_cell.length_c   1.000
_cell.angle_alpha   90.00
_cell.angle_beta   90.00
_cell.angle_gamma   90.00
#
_symmetry.space_group_name_H-M   'P 1'
#
loop_
_entity.id
_entity.type
_entity.pdbx_description
1 polymer ?
#
loop_
_entity_poly.entity_id
_entity_poly.type
_entity_poly.pdbx_seq_one_letter_code
_entity_poly.pdbx_strand_id
1 'polypeptide(L)'
;MKITIDLPEALQQTLIHQAAQTQTTPEQLIIQALNQYLQPATSTNATDQLLSLIGTLDLGTTDLAENHDQYIGEALFQELRNAE
;
A
#
# COMPACT_ATOMS: atom_id res chain seq x y z
N MET A 1 26.46 -17.61 -8.66
CA MET A 1 25.94 -18.07 -7.35
C MET A 1 25.24 -19.39 -7.56
N LYS A 2 25.45 -20.39 -6.68
CA LYS A 2 24.76 -21.68 -6.73
C LYS A 2 23.98 -21.83 -5.41
N ILE A 3 22.67 -22.06 -5.50
CA ILE A 3 21.81 -22.32 -4.35
C ILE A 3 21.44 -23.80 -4.40
N THR A 4 21.60 -24.51 -3.29
CA THR A 4 21.21 -25.91 -3.15
C THR A 4 20.12 -25.98 -2.10
N ILE A 5 18.98 -26.55 -2.44
CA ILE A 5 17.80 -26.65 -1.57
C ILE A 5 17.47 -28.12 -1.46
N ASP A 6 17.37 -28.63 -0.24
CA ASP A 6 16.89 -29.98 0.02
C ASP A 6 15.36 -29.97 0.00
N LEU A 7 14.76 -30.81 -0.85
CA LEU A 7 13.32 -30.86 -1.05
C LEU A 7 12.82 -32.28 -0.73
N PRO A 8 11.71 -32.42 0.02
CA PRO A 8 11.03 -33.68 0.18
C PRO A 8 10.67 -34.31 -1.18
N GLU A 9 10.82 -35.62 -1.30
CA GLU A 9 10.63 -36.36 -2.55
C GLU A 9 9.23 -36.14 -3.16
N ALA A 10 8.19 -36.05 -2.33
CA ALA A 10 6.82 -35.76 -2.77
C ALA A 10 6.69 -34.37 -3.43
N LEU A 11 7.41 -33.36 -2.94
CA LEU A 11 7.41 -32.02 -3.54
C LEU A 11 8.18 -32.00 -4.85
N GLN A 12 9.30 -32.73 -4.92
CA GLN A 12 10.08 -32.85 -6.15
C GLN A 12 9.25 -33.47 -7.27
N GLN A 13 8.54 -34.57 -7.00
CA GLN A 13 7.65 -35.19 -7.98
C GLN A 13 6.57 -34.22 -8.45
N THR A 14 5.92 -33.53 -7.52
CA THR A 14 4.87 -32.54 -7.84
C THR A 14 5.40 -31.42 -8.75
N LEU A 15 6.59 -30.90 -8.46
CA LEU A 15 7.22 -29.86 -9.28
C LEU A 15 7.58 -30.35 -10.69
N ILE A 16 8.04 -31.60 -10.83
CA ILE A 16 8.31 -32.20 -12.14
C ILE A 16 7.02 -32.33 -12.95
N HIS A 17 5.93 -32.79 -12.33
CA HIS A 17 4.63 -32.90 -12.99
C HIS A 17 4.09 -31.53 -13.42
N GLN A 18 4.23 -30.52 -12.56
CA GLN A 18 3.75 -29.17 -12.85
C GLN A 18 4.58 -28.51 -13.96
N ALA A 19 5.90 -28.66 -13.92
CA ALA A 19 6.83 -28.19 -14.94
C ALA A 19 6.52 -28.77 -16.33
N ALA A 20 6.18 -30.06 -16.38
CA ALA A 20 5.78 -30.73 -17.61
C ALA A 20 4.48 -30.16 -18.21
N GLN A 21 3.52 -29.73 -17.36
CA GLN A 21 2.27 -29.11 -17.80
C GLN A 21 2.46 -27.66 -18.28
N THR A 22 3.38 -26.92 -17.65
CA THR A 22 3.63 -25.51 -17.95
C THR A 22 4.76 -25.29 -18.97
N GLN A 23 5.34 -26.36 -19.53
CA GLN A 23 6.48 -26.32 -20.45
C GLN A 23 7.69 -25.53 -19.89
N THR A 24 7.86 -25.56 -18.57
CA THR A 24 8.97 -24.90 -17.86
C THR A 24 9.82 -25.93 -17.14
N THR A 25 10.93 -25.50 -16.53
CA THR A 25 11.74 -26.39 -15.69
C THR A 25 11.31 -26.28 -14.21
N PRO A 26 11.50 -27.33 -13.40
CA PRO A 26 11.20 -27.28 -11.96
C PRO A 26 11.94 -26.16 -11.24
N GLU A 27 13.17 -25.87 -11.64
CA GLU A 27 13.99 -24.79 -11.07
C GLU A 27 13.36 -23.41 -11.35
N GLN A 28 12.80 -23.20 -12.53
CA GLN A 28 12.11 -21.95 -12.86
C GLN A 28 10.84 -21.76 -12.03
N LEU A 29 10.12 -22.84 -11.72
CA LEU A 29 8.96 -22.79 -10.83
C LEU A 29 9.37 -22.45 -9.39
N ILE A 30 10.46 -23.05 -8.91
CA ILE A 30 11.02 -22.74 -7.58
C ILE A 30 11.45 -21.27 -7.50
N ILE A 31 12.16 -20.76 -8.52
CA ILE A 31 12.59 -19.37 -8.56
C ILE A 31 11.38 -18.43 -8.57
N GLN A 32 10.34 -18.74 -9.33
CA GLN A 32 9.10 -17.95 -9.35
C GLN A 32 8.40 -17.96 -7.99
N ALA A 33 8.26 -19.12 -7.35
CA ALA A 33 7.66 -19.22 -6.03
C ALA A 33 8.47 -18.47 -4.97
N LEU A 34 9.80 -18.61 -5.00
CA LEU A 34 10.70 -17.86 -4.11
C LEU A 34 10.62 -16.36 -4.37
N ASN A 35 10.57 -15.92 -5.63
CA ASN A 35 10.38 -14.50 -5.94
C ASN A 35 9.02 -14.00 -5.45
N GLN A 36 7.95 -14.79 -5.57
CA GLN A 36 6.63 -14.40 -5.09
C GLN A 36 6.57 -14.33 -3.56
N TYR A 37 7.28 -15.22 -2.87
CA TYR A 37 7.34 -15.27 -1.41
C TYR A 37 8.29 -14.23 -0.80
N LEU A 38 9.43 -14.00 -1.46
CA LEU A 38 10.46 -13.03 -1.06
C LEU A 38 10.18 -11.65 -1.61
N GLN A 39 9.21 -11.49 -2.52
CA GLN A 39 8.62 -10.19 -2.76
C GLN A 39 8.22 -9.67 -1.38
N PRO A 40 8.79 -8.54 -0.92
CA PRO A 40 8.29 -7.93 0.28
C PRO A 40 6.78 -7.82 0.08
N ALA A 41 6.02 -8.10 1.13
CA ALA A 41 4.65 -7.66 1.14
C ALA A 41 4.71 -6.13 0.95
N THR A 42 4.71 -5.68 -0.30
CA THR A 42 4.11 -4.43 -0.70
C THR A 42 2.62 -4.68 -0.58
N SER A 43 2.19 -5.02 0.65
CA SER A 43 1.05 -4.40 1.28
C SER A 43 1.09 -2.98 0.76
N THR A 44 0.07 -2.68 -0.03
CA THR A 44 -0.22 -1.42 -0.65
C THR A 44 -0.22 -0.31 0.40
N ASN A 45 0.95 0.11 0.83
CA ASN A 45 1.28 1.44 1.29
C ASN A 45 2.17 2.04 0.20
N ALA A 46 1.75 1.88 -1.06
CA ALA A 46 2.17 2.74 -2.13
C ALA A 46 1.67 4.13 -1.73
N THR A 47 2.48 4.85 -0.93
CA THR A 47 2.29 6.22 -0.48
C THR A 47 0.83 6.54 -0.21
N ASP A 48 0.36 6.30 1.02
CA ASP A 48 -0.91 6.86 1.46
C ASP A 48 -0.92 8.34 1.04
N GLN A 49 -1.70 8.66 0.00
CA GLN A 49 -1.61 9.96 -0.68
C GLN A 49 -1.98 11.06 0.32
N LEU A 50 -2.74 10.71 1.36
CA LEU A 50 -3.07 11.59 2.47
C LEU A 50 -1.83 11.99 3.28
N LEU A 51 -0.81 11.13 3.41
CA LEU A 51 0.46 11.49 4.06
C LEU A 51 1.20 12.59 3.29
N SER A 52 1.07 12.64 1.96
CA SER A 52 1.65 13.72 1.15
C SER A 52 0.95 15.07 1.36
N LEU A 53 -0.27 15.05 1.91
CA LEU A 53 -1.08 16.23 2.20
C LEU A 53 -0.86 16.74 3.64
N ILE A 54 -0.11 16.00 4.47
CA ILE A 54 0.22 16.46 5.83
C ILE A 54 1.16 17.66 5.71
N GLY A 55 0.74 18.80 6.30
CA GLY A 55 1.53 20.04 6.29
C GLY A 55 1.44 20.85 5.00
N THR A 56 0.63 20.44 4.01
CA THR A 56 0.37 21.27 2.82
C THR A 56 -0.63 22.39 3.09
N LEU A 57 -1.41 22.26 4.16
CA LEU A 57 -2.41 23.24 4.57
C LEU A 57 -1.79 24.17 5.61
N ASP A 58 -1.33 25.34 5.15
CA ASP A 58 -0.90 26.44 6.00
C ASP A 58 -2.08 27.39 6.22
N LEU A 59 -2.67 27.33 7.41
CA LEU A 59 -3.66 28.30 7.83
C LEU A 59 -3.02 29.25 8.83
N GLY A 60 -3.28 30.55 8.68
CA GLY A 60 -2.88 31.56 9.67
C GLY A 60 -3.56 31.40 11.04
N THR A 61 -4.50 30.46 11.17
CA THR A 61 -5.18 30.08 12.42
C THR A 61 -4.79 28.66 12.80
N THR A 62 -4.16 28.52 13.97
CA THR A 62 -3.60 27.24 14.44
C THR A 62 -4.60 26.39 15.23
N ASP A 63 -5.71 26.99 15.65
CA ASP A 63 -6.76 26.46 16.52
C ASP A 63 -8.06 26.13 15.77
N LEU A 64 -8.00 26.03 14.44
CA LEU A 64 -9.17 25.76 13.61
C LEU A 64 -9.87 24.45 14.01
N ALA A 65 -9.11 23.43 14.41
CA ALA A 65 -9.68 22.16 14.82
C ALA A 65 -10.55 22.31 16.09
N GLU A 66 -10.09 23.06 17.09
CA GLU A 66 -10.83 23.28 18.33
C GLU A 66 -12.01 24.25 18.17
N ASN A 67 -11.88 25.26 17.29
CA ASN A 67 -12.82 26.39 17.23
C ASN A 67 -13.63 26.48 15.91
N HIS A 68 -13.65 25.44 15.09
CA HIS A 68 -14.31 25.44 13.76
C HIS A 68 -15.77 25.92 13.81
N ASP A 69 -16.56 25.49 14.80
CA ASP A 69 -17.96 25.90 14.96
C ASP A 69 -18.11 27.42 15.13
N GLN A 70 -17.21 28.03 15.91
CA GLN A 70 -17.22 29.49 16.13
C GLN A 70 -16.90 30.23 14.84
N TYR A 71 -15.87 29.81 14.10
CA TYR A 71 -15.48 30.43 12.84
C TYR A 71 -16.57 30.33 11.77
N ILE A 72 -17.23 29.17 11.68
CA ILE A 72 -18.35 28.96 10.77
C ILE A 72 -19.52 29.87 11.18
N GLY A 73 -19.86 29.94 12.47
CA GLY A 73 -20.92 30.81 12.96
C GLY A 73 -20.67 32.29 12.69
N GLU A 74 -19.44 32.76 12.89
CA GLU A 74 -19.07 34.15 12.61
C GLU A 74 -19.11 34.48 11.12
N ALA A 75 -18.64 33.56 10.25
CA ALA A 75 -18.73 33.72 8.81
C ALA A 75 -20.20 33.84 8.34
N LEU A 76 -21.06 32.93 8.79
CA LEU A 76 -22.49 32.95 8.46
C LEU A 76 -23.20 34.23 8.95
N PHE A 77 -22.85 34.70 10.16
CA PHE A 77 -23.40 35.93 10.69
C PHE A 77 -22.96 37.16 9.88
N GLN A 78 -21.70 37.21 9.45
CA GLN A 78 -21.21 38.27 8.57
C GLN A 78 -21.90 38.25 7.20
N GLU A 79 -22.10 37.07 6.61
CA GLU A 79 -22.85 36.94 5.35
C GLU A 79 -24.28 37.44 5.48
N LEU A 80 -24.97 37.07 6.56
CA LEU A 80 -26.34 37.53 6.82
C LEU A 80 -26.41 39.07 6.93
N ARG A 81 -25.46 39.68 7.65
CA ARG A 81 -25.39 41.13 7.81
C ARG A 81 -25.04 41.87 6.52
N ASN A 82 -24.24 41.25 5.64
CA ASN A 82 -23.87 41.84 4.35
C ASN A 82 -24.96 41.64 3.28
N ALA A 83 -25.95 40.77 3.53
CA ALA A 83 -27.09 40.53 2.67
C ALA A 83 -28.29 41.47 2.95
N GLU A 84 -28.23 42.26 4.02
CA GLU A 84 -29.15 43.37 4.34
C GLU A 84 -28.67 44.70 3.73
#